data_AF-A0A1M6DYE5-F1
#
_entry.id   AF-A0A1M6DYE5-F1
#
_cell.length_a   1.000
_cell.length_b   1.000
_cell.length_c   1.000
_cell.angle_alpha   90.00
_cell.angle_beta   90.00
_cell.angle_gamma   90.00
#
_symmetry.space_group_name_H-M   'P 1'
#
loop_
_entity.id
_entity.type
_entity.pdbx_description
1 polymer ?
#
loop_
_entity_poly.entity_id
_entity_poly.type
_entity_poly.pdbx_seq_one_letter_code
_entity_poly.pdbx_strand_id
1 'polypeptide(L)'
;MNFGKKKFVAASPEMLVKVAGKQVYTYPIAGTRRRGASEEEDQALEKELKVDIKERAEHSMLVDLARNDIGRISEPGSVVVTKLQEVERFSHVMHMVSEVMGTLKKGFTPMDVIKACFPAGTVSGAPKLRAMEIIQELEPVKRGAYSGTVGYMDFNGNMDMCITLRTMVIDGDNAFIQSGAGIVYDSQEVFEYNEILQKSKAMFKVVEEVENDVVAFR
;
A
#
# COMPACT_ATOMS: atom_id res chain seq x y z
N MET A 1 -4.46 -2.83 -16.67
CA MET A 1 -5.09 -1.78 -17.51
C MET A 1 -4.33 -1.62 -18.81
N ASN A 2 -5.02 -1.46 -19.94
CA ASN A 2 -4.41 -1.31 -21.26
C ASN A 2 -4.88 0.01 -21.91
N PHE A 3 -3.96 0.96 -22.08
CA PHE A 3 -4.18 2.24 -22.76
C PHE A 3 -3.38 2.30 -24.07
N GLY A 4 -3.27 1.17 -24.78
CA GLY A 4 -2.48 1.05 -26.01
C GLY A 4 -0.99 0.95 -25.71
N LYS A 5 -0.24 2.02 -26.03
CA LYS A 5 1.21 2.07 -25.81
C LYS A 5 1.57 1.90 -24.34
N LYS A 6 0.78 2.51 -23.44
CA LYS A 6 0.95 2.41 -21.99
C LYS A 6 0.06 1.32 -21.41
N LYS A 7 0.66 0.39 -20.67
CA LYS A 7 -0.06 -0.66 -19.94
C LYS A 7 0.39 -0.69 -18.49
N PHE A 8 -0.51 -1.09 -17.61
CA PHE A 8 -0.27 -1.22 -16.18
C PHE A 8 -0.66 -2.63 -15.77
N VAL A 9 0.29 -3.38 -15.23
CA VAL A 9 0.10 -4.73 -14.69
C VAL A 9 0.43 -4.66 -13.21
N ALA A 10 -0.54 -4.95 -12.33
CA ALA A 10 -0.40 -4.71 -10.90
C ALA A 10 -1.01 -5.84 -10.09
N ALA A 11 -0.36 -6.15 -8.96
CA ALA A 11 -0.88 -7.02 -7.91
C ALA A 11 -0.72 -6.29 -6.57
N SER A 12 -1.47 -5.21 -6.40
CA SER A 12 -1.36 -4.34 -5.23
C SER A 12 -1.73 -5.09 -3.95
N PRO A 13 -0.90 -5.02 -2.89
CA PRO A 13 -1.20 -5.61 -1.60
C PRO A 13 -2.07 -4.72 -0.71
N GLU A 14 -2.32 -3.46 -1.08
CA GLU A 14 -2.81 -2.45 -0.13
C GLU A 14 -3.85 -1.51 -0.76
N MET A 15 -4.95 -1.31 -0.04
CA MET A 15 -6.00 -0.34 -0.37
C MET A 15 -5.56 1.07 0.04
N LEU A 16 -5.74 2.05 -0.83
CA LEU A 16 -5.59 3.46 -0.47
C LEU A 16 -6.81 3.91 0.35
N VAL A 17 -7.98 3.84 -0.28
CA VAL A 17 -9.24 4.31 0.30
C VAL A 17 -10.43 3.73 -0.45
N LYS A 18 -11.52 3.48 0.26
CA LYS A 18 -12.81 3.03 -0.28
C LYS A 18 -13.94 3.92 0.21
N VAL A 19 -14.91 4.17 -0.66
CA VAL A 19 -16.18 4.84 -0.36
C VAL A 19 -17.31 3.87 -0.68
N ALA A 20 -18.15 3.56 0.32
CA ALA A 20 -19.37 2.80 0.16
C ALA A 20 -20.55 3.60 0.74
N GLY A 21 -21.37 4.18 -0.14
CA GLY A 21 -22.40 5.13 0.23
C GLY A 21 -21.80 6.35 0.94
N LYS A 22 -22.04 6.47 2.25
CA LYS A 22 -21.50 7.56 3.09
C LYS A 22 -20.28 7.15 3.91
N GLN A 23 -19.86 5.89 3.87
CA GLN A 23 -18.74 5.43 4.69
C GLN A 23 -17.45 5.46 3.88
N VAL A 24 -16.40 6.00 4.49
CA VAL A 24 -15.03 6.00 3.97
C VAL A 24 -14.22 5.03 4.80
N TYR A 25 -13.43 4.18 4.13
CA TYR A 25 -12.59 3.16 4.75
C TYR A 25 -11.16 3.28 4.24
N THR A 26 -10.21 3.02 5.12
CA THR A 26 -8.84 2.69 4.74
C THR A 26 -8.32 1.60 5.68
N TYR A 27 -7.39 0.80 5.18
CA TYR A 27 -6.84 -0.34 5.87
C TYR A 27 -5.32 -0.17 5.98
N PRO A 28 -4.81 0.57 6.97
CA PRO A 28 -3.37 0.64 7.18
C PRO A 28 -2.81 -0.76 7.40
N ILE A 29 -1.73 -1.07 6.70
CA ILE A 29 -1.01 -2.34 6.78
C ILE A 29 0.44 -2.03 7.14
N ALA A 30 0.96 -2.70 8.17
CA ALA A 30 2.37 -2.72 8.49
C ALA A 30 2.75 -4.07 9.09
N GLY A 31 4.04 -4.34 9.16
CA GLY A 31 4.55 -5.60 9.64
C GLY A 31 4.19 -6.79 8.75
N THR A 32 5.21 -7.58 8.43
CA THR A 32 5.05 -8.73 7.57
C THR A 32 5.75 -9.92 8.19
N ARG A 33 5.06 -11.06 8.23
CA ARG A 33 5.68 -12.37 8.44
C ARG A 33 5.25 -13.31 7.33
N ARG A 34 6.11 -14.26 6.97
CA ARG A 34 5.71 -15.37 6.10
C ARG A 34 4.64 -16.21 6.77
N ARG A 35 3.94 -17.04 6.00
CA ARG A 35 3.14 -18.12 6.60
C ARG A 35 4.05 -19.21 7.20
N GLY A 36 3.57 -19.83 8.27
CA GLY A 36 4.19 -21.00 8.87
C GLY A 36 4.04 -22.25 7.99
N ALA A 37 5.02 -23.15 8.06
CA ALA A 37 4.97 -24.47 7.46
C ALA A 37 4.07 -25.44 8.25
N SER A 38 3.74 -25.10 9.50
CA SER A 38 2.71 -25.75 10.33
C SER A 38 1.84 -24.71 11.02
N GLU A 39 0.71 -25.16 11.58
CA GLU A 39 -0.19 -24.30 12.35
C GLU A 39 0.51 -23.73 13.60
N GLU A 40 1.35 -24.54 14.26
CA GLU A 40 2.13 -24.09 15.42
C GLU A 40 3.14 -23.01 15.05
N GLU A 41 3.83 -23.15 13.91
CA GLU A 41 4.75 -22.12 13.42
C GLU A 41 4.00 -20.85 13.01
N ASP A 42 2.85 -20.97 12.34
CA ASP A 42 2.04 -19.83 11.91
C ASP A 42 1.54 -19.02 13.11
N GLN A 43 1.12 -19.70 14.19
CA GLN A 43 0.73 -19.06 15.44
C GLN A 43 1.91 -18.43 16.18
N ALA A 44 3.10 -19.03 16.11
CA ALA A 44 4.31 -18.45 16.70
C ALA A 44 4.70 -17.16 15.98
N LEU A 45 4.66 -17.14 14.64
CA LEU A 45 4.93 -15.95 13.82
C LEU A 45 3.91 -14.84 14.06
N GLU A 46 2.63 -15.18 14.22
CA GLU A 46 1.60 -14.20 14.61
C GLU A 46 1.92 -13.58 15.98
N LYS A 47 2.24 -14.40 16.98
CA LYS A 47 2.56 -13.92 18.33
C LYS A 47 3.79 -13.02 18.33
N GLU A 48 4.82 -13.40 17.57
CA GLU A 48 6.02 -12.59 17.39
C GLU A 48 5.69 -11.22 16.79
N LEU A 49 4.92 -11.18 15.69
CA LEU A 49 4.50 -9.94 15.04
C LEU A 49 3.69 -9.04 15.98
N LYS A 50 2.80 -9.62 16.80
CA LYS A 50 1.96 -8.89 17.77
C LYS A 50 2.74 -8.27 18.92
N VAL A 51 3.96 -8.74 19.22
CA VAL A 51 4.79 -8.19 20.30
C VAL A 51 6.00 -7.40 19.79
N ASP A 52 6.23 -7.39 18.48
CA ASP A 52 7.29 -6.62 17.84
C ASP A 52 7.05 -5.11 18.04
N ILE A 53 7.90 -4.49 18.84
CA ILE A 53 7.77 -3.08 19.23
C ILE A 53 7.95 -2.16 18.02
N LYS A 54 8.84 -2.52 17.09
CA LYS A 54 9.12 -1.73 15.88
C LYS A 54 7.90 -1.72 14.98
N GLU A 55 7.38 -2.90 14.65
CA GLU A 55 6.24 -3.08 13.75
C GLU A 55 4.99 -2.41 14.32
N ARG A 56 4.75 -2.53 15.62
CA ARG A 56 3.63 -1.85 16.29
C ARG A 56 3.74 -0.34 16.27
N ALA A 57 4.95 0.20 16.45
CA ALA A 57 5.18 1.64 16.43
C ALA A 57 4.92 2.21 15.03
N GLU A 58 5.47 1.56 14.00
CA GLU A 58 5.22 1.92 12.60
C GLU A 58 3.74 1.82 12.25
N HIS A 59 3.09 0.73 12.66
CA HIS A 59 1.65 0.53 12.42
C HIS A 59 0.81 1.61 13.09
N SER A 60 1.10 1.95 14.34
CA SER A 60 0.35 2.96 15.09
C SER A 60 0.47 4.34 14.44
N MET A 61 1.66 4.69 13.97
CA MET A 61 1.90 5.91 13.20
C MET A 61 1.04 5.97 11.93
N LEU A 62 0.93 4.86 11.20
CA LEU A 62 0.10 4.78 9.99
C LEU A 62 -1.39 4.87 10.29
N VAL A 63 -1.85 4.26 11.39
CA VAL A 63 -3.23 4.39 11.87
C VAL A 63 -3.56 5.83 12.21
N ASP A 64 -2.67 6.54 12.91
CA ASP A 64 -2.88 7.95 13.24
C ASP A 64 -2.87 8.85 12.01
N LEU A 65 -2.01 8.57 11.03
CA LEU A 65 -2.03 9.28 9.76
C LEU A 65 -3.34 9.04 8.99
N ALA A 66 -3.81 7.79 8.93
CA ALA A 66 -5.09 7.44 8.32
C ALA A 66 -6.28 8.14 9.01
N ARG A 67 -6.28 8.20 10.35
CA ARG A 67 -7.27 8.96 11.12
C ARG A 67 -7.23 10.45 10.79
N ASN A 68 -6.03 11.02 10.63
CA ASN A 68 -5.88 12.42 10.24
C ASN A 68 -6.44 12.67 8.83
N ASP A 69 -6.11 11.81 7.88
CA ASP A 69 -6.52 11.94 6.48
C ASP A 69 -8.05 11.84 6.35
N ILE A 70 -8.67 10.80 6.92
CA ILE A 70 -10.12 10.61 6.93
C ILE A 70 -10.82 11.72 7.74
N GLY A 71 -10.23 12.15 8.86
CA GLY A 71 -10.79 13.22 9.70
C GLY A 71 -11.01 14.56 8.98
N ARG A 72 -10.21 14.87 7.96
CA ARG A 72 -10.39 16.10 7.16
C ARG A 72 -11.73 16.11 6.42
N ILE A 73 -12.21 14.93 5.99
CA ILE A 73 -13.37 14.75 5.12
C ILE A 73 -14.58 14.10 5.81
N SER A 74 -14.44 13.67 7.06
CA SER A 74 -15.50 12.97 7.81
C SER A 74 -16.22 13.83 8.84
N GLU A 75 -17.50 13.56 9.07
CA GLU A 75 -18.33 14.24 10.08
C GLU A 75 -17.62 14.22 11.44
N PRO A 76 -17.59 15.33 12.20
CA PRO A 76 -16.93 15.37 13.50
C PRO A 76 -17.42 14.26 14.42
N GLY A 77 -16.49 13.52 15.03
CA GLY A 77 -16.80 12.40 15.92
C GLY A 77 -17.14 11.07 15.22
N SER A 78 -17.20 11.03 13.88
CA SER A 78 -17.51 9.79 13.15
C SER A 78 -16.29 8.91 12.83
N VAL A 79 -15.07 9.44 12.98
CA VAL A 79 -13.84 8.69 12.68
C VAL A 79 -13.53 7.72 13.81
N VAL A 80 -13.55 6.42 13.49
CA VAL A 80 -13.35 5.33 14.43
C VAL A 80 -12.34 4.32 13.88
N VAL A 81 -11.60 3.69 14.78
CA VAL A 81 -10.76 2.54 14.47
C VAL A 81 -11.54 1.30 14.90
N THR A 82 -12.09 0.57 13.94
CA THR A 82 -12.99 -0.58 14.17
C THR A 82 -12.23 -1.89 14.35
N LYS A 83 -11.02 -1.97 13.78
CA LYS A 83 -10.03 -3.04 14.02
C LYS A 83 -8.69 -2.39 14.32
N LEU A 84 -8.00 -2.82 15.37
CA LEU A 84 -6.71 -2.25 15.76
C LEU A 84 -5.68 -3.37 15.96
N GLN A 85 -4.57 -3.28 15.20
CA GLN A 85 -3.44 -4.21 15.27
C GLN A 85 -3.82 -5.71 15.18
N GLU A 86 -4.84 -6.02 14.36
CA GLU A 86 -5.25 -7.40 14.11
C GLU A 86 -4.35 -8.05 13.07
N VAL A 87 -4.10 -9.35 13.18
CA VAL A 87 -3.27 -10.06 12.19
C VAL A 87 -4.17 -10.71 11.16
N GLU A 88 -4.04 -10.27 9.90
CA GLU A 88 -4.73 -10.87 8.76
C GLU A 88 -3.78 -11.78 7.96
N ARG A 89 -4.27 -12.97 7.61
CA ARG A 89 -3.51 -13.99 6.88
C ARG A 89 -3.85 -13.97 5.40
N PHE A 90 -2.81 -13.88 4.57
CA PHE A 90 -2.87 -14.01 3.12
C PHE A 90 -2.23 -15.35 2.70
N SER A 91 -2.19 -15.61 1.40
CA SER A 91 -1.70 -16.89 0.85
C SER A 91 -0.25 -17.19 1.23
N HIS A 92 0.63 -16.19 1.28
CA HIS A 92 2.07 -16.36 1.50
C HIS A 92 2.62 -15.58 2.69
N VAL A 93 1.85 -14.61 3.19
CA VAL A 93 2.26 -13.71 4.27
C VAL A 93 1.09 -13.45 5.22
N MET A 94 1.39 -12.91 6.39
CA MET A 94 0.44 -12.28 7.29
C MET A 94 0.89 -10.85 7.58
N HIS A 95 -0.08 -9.98 7.85
CA HIS A 95 0.17 -8.57 8.14
C HIS A 95 -0.57 -8.11 9.39
N MET A 96 -0.01 -7.10 10.07
CA MET A 96 -0.76 -6.32 11.05
C MET A 96 -1.63 -5.32 10.29
N VAL A 97 -2.93 -5.35 10.53
CA VAL A 97 -3.93 -4.57 9.83
C VAL A 97 -4.76 -3.80 10.84
N SER A 98 -5.19 -2.61 10.46
CA SER A 98 -6.24 -1.88 11.16
C SER A 98 -7.26 -1.36 10.18
N GLU A 99 -8.46 -1.10 10.66
CA GLU A 99 -9.53 -0.52 9.85
C GLU A 99 -9.86 0.85 10.46
N VAL A 100 -9.68 1.89 9.65
CA VAL A 100 -10.11 3.25 9.99
C VAL A 100 -11.29 3.61 9.12
N MET A 101 -12.40 3.94 9.76
CA MET A 101 -13.66 4.29 9.11
C MET A 101 -14.11 5.69 9.53
N GLY A 102 -14.77 6.41 8.64
CA GLY A 102 -15.46 7.67 8.96
C GLY A 102 -16.68 7.91 8.07
N THR A 103 -17.63 8.70 8.57
CA THR A 103 -18.80 9.10 7.78
C THR A 103 -18.47 10.34 6.95
N LEU A 104 -18.55 10.25 5.63
CA LEU A 104 -18.24 11.34 4.70
C LEU A 104 -19.15 12.55 4.95
N LYS A 105 -18.55 13.74 5.11
CA LYS A 105 -19.30 15.00 5.25
C LYS A 105 -20.17 15.24 4.02
N LYS A 106 -21.36 15.82 4.24
CA LYS A 106 -22.21 16.28 3.14
C LYS A 106 -21.46 17.25 2.23
N GLY A 107 -21.57 17.04 0.92
CA GLY A 107 -20.95 17.90 -0.10
C GLY A 107 -19.55 17.47 -0.54
N PHE A 108 -18.93 16.49 0.12
CA PHE A 108 -17.68 15.89 -0.36
C PHE A 108 -17.95 14.84 -1.43
N THR A 109 -17.08 14.81 -2.43
CA THR A 109 -17.10 13.86 -3.53
C THR A 109 -16.00 12.81 -3.37
N PRO A 110 -16.05 11.68 -4.10
CA PRO A 110 -14.96 10.71 -4.07
C PRO A 110 -13.60 11.29 -4.51
N MET A 111 -13.57 12.32 -5.35
CA MET A 111 -12.32 13.02 -5.68
C MET A 111 -11.75 13.81 -4.50
N ASP A 112 -12.59 14.37 -3.64
CA ASP A 112 -12.14 15.01 -2.41
C ASP A 112 -11.57 13.97 -1.43
N VAL A 113 -12.14 12.76 -1.42
CA VAL A 113 -11.62 11.63 -0.65
C VAL A 113 -10.22 11.24 -1.13
N ILE A 114 -10.02 11.06 -2.45
CA ILE A 114 -8.68 10.81 -3.01
C ILE A 114 -7.73 11.94 -2.60
N LYS A 115 -8.11 13.20 -2.79
CA LYS A 115 -7.26 14.36 -2.48
C LYS A 115 -6.83 14.40 -1.01
N ALA A 116 -7.70 13.95 -0.10
CA ALA A 116 -7.40 13.95 1.34
C ALA A 116 -6.49 12.79 1.76
N CYS A 117 -6.64 11.62 1.14
CA CYS A 117 -5.90 10.41 1.51
C CYS A 117 -4.59 10.22 0.71
N PHE A 118 -4.50 10.80 -0.48
CA PHE A 118 -3.39 10.58 -1.40
C PHE A 118 -2.16 11.48 -1.11
N PRO A 119 -0.92 10.95 -1.26
CA PRO A 119 -0.58 9.53 -1.38
C PRO A 119 -0.68 8.83 -0.02
N ALA A 120 -0.69 7.49 -0.03
CA ALA A 120 -0.75 6.70 1.19
C ALA A 120 0.49 6.91 2.07
N GLY A 121 0.29 6.83 3.38
CA GLY A 121 1.36 6.95 4.38
C GLY A 121 2.47 5.93 4.23
N THR A 122 2.11 4.69 3.90
CA THR A 122 3.02 3.54 3.70
C THR A 122 4.02 3.73 2.56
N VAL A 123 3.74 4.64 1.62
CA VAL A 123 4.61 4.92 0.47
C VAL A 123 5.23 6.31 0.51
N SER A 124 4.81 7.17 1.44
CA SER A 124 5.38 8.51 1.65
C SER A 124 6.21 8.60 2.92
N GLY A 125 5.66 8.18 4.07
CA GLY A 125 6.18 8.45 5.41
C GLY A 125 5.33 9.44 6.21
N ALA A 126 5.74 9.71 7.44
CA ALA A 126 5.11 10.67 8.35
C ALA A 126 6.15 11.55 9.07
N PRO A 127 5.94 12.88 9.20
CA PRO A 127 4.83 13.67 8.65
C PRO A 127 4.81 13.68 7.10
N LYS A 128 3.64 13.46 6.50
CA LYS A 128 3.47 13.16 5.06
C LYS A 128 4.13 14.18 4.13
N LEU A 129 3.88 15.47 4.34
CA LEU A 129 4.43 16.54 3.51
C LEU A 129 5.95 16.55 3.54
N ARG A 130 6.55 16.52 4.74
CA ARG A 130 8.02 16.55 4.86
C ARG A 130 8.66 15.30 4.29
N ALA A 131 8.04 14.14 4.48
CA ALA A 131 8.54 12.89 3.93
C ALA A 131 8.54 12.92 2.39
N MET A 132 7.50 13.47 1.76
CA MET A 132 7.46 13.66 0.30
C MET A 132 8.51 14.65 -0.22
N GLU A 133 8.82 15.72 0.53
CA GLU A 133 9.91 16.64 0.18
C GLU A 133 11.27 15.93 0.18
N ILE A 134 11.56 15.15 1.23
CA ILE A 134 12.79 14.37 1.33
C ILE A 134 12.89 13.36 0.18
N ILE A 135 11.80 12.64 -0.12
CA ILE A 135 11.74 11.73 -1.27
C ILE A 135 12.07 12.47 -2.57
N GLN A 136 11.51 13.67 -2.76
CA GLN A 136 11.74 14.48 -3.95
C GLN A 136 13.17 15.04 -4.04
N GLU A 137 13.83 15.29 -2.90
CA GLU A 137 15.24 15.69 -2.79
C GLU A 137 16.19 14.52 -3.12
N LEU A 138 15.82 13.28 -2.75
CA LEU A 138 16.69 12.11 -2.86
C LEU A 138 16.49 11.28 -4.14
N GLU A 139 15.26 11.16 -4.63
CA GLU A 139 14.97 10.34 -5.82
C GLU A 139 15.34 11.09 -7.11
N PRO A 140 16.12 10.47 -8.02
CA PRO A 140 16.61 11.13 -9.23
C PRO A 140 15.52 11.31 -10.30
N VAL A 141 14.35 10.68 -10.11
CA VAL A 141 13.26 10.63 -11.08
C VAL A 141 11.92 10.78 -10.39
N LYS A 142 10.92 11.26 -11.13
CA LYS A 142 9.53 11.24 -10.66
C LYS A 142 9.03 9.80 -10.60
N ARG A 143 8.34 9.43 -9.53
CA ARG A 143 7.74 8.10 -9.34
C ARG A 143 6.71 7.69 -10.40
N GLY A 144 6.07 8.67 -11.04
CA GLY A 144 5.05 8.42 -12.06
C GLY A 144 3.90 7.59 -11.50
N ALA A 145 3.78 6.35 -11.96
CA ALA A 145 2.75 5.44 -11.45
C ALA A 145 3.08 4.87 -10.07
N TYR A 146 4.35 4.72 -9.71
CA TYR A 146 4.74 4.13 -8.43
C TYR A 146 4.26 5.00 -7.26
N SER A 147 3.75 4.37 -6.20
CA SER A 147 3.12 5.07 -5.05
C SER A 147 1.87 5.89 -5.41
N GLY A 148 1.36 5.74 -6.64
CA GLY A 148 0.11 6.28 -7.12
C GLY A 148 -1.10 5.47 -6.64
N THR A 149 -2.22 5.61 -7.36
CA THR A 149 -3.42 4.83 -7.08
C THR A 149 -4.16 4.43 -8.34
N VAL A 150 -4.83 3.29 -8.28
CA VAL A 150 -5.67 2.75 -9.35
C VAL A 150 -6.91 2.11 -8.74
N GLY A 151 -8.03 2.20 -9.44
CA GLY A 151 -9.28 1.67 -8.94
C GLY A 151 -10.45 2.06 -9.82
N TYR A 152 -11.63 2.11 -9.23
CA TYR A 152 -12.83 2.58 -9.91
C TYR A 152 -13.58 3.61 -9.07
N MET A 153 -14.40 4.39 -9.76
CA MET A 153 -15.43 5.25 -9.19
C MET A 153 -16.70 5.01 -10.00
N ASP A 154 -17.82 4.77 -9.33
CA ASP A 154 -19.11 4.60 -9.99
C ASP A 154 -19.93 5.90 -10.00
N PHE A 155 -21.03 5.90 -10.76
CA PHE A 155 -21.92 7.06 -10.86
C PHE A 155 -22.77 7.31 -9.59
N ASN A 156 -22.76 6.38 -8.64
CA ASN A 156 -23.46 6.51 -7.36
C ASN A 156 -22.55 7.09 -6.26
N GLY A 157 -21.29 7.40 -6.59
CA GLY A 157 -20.32 7.95 -5.65
C GLY A 157 -19.59 6.89 -4.83
N ASN A 158 -19.71 5.59 -5.15
CA ASN A 158 -18.85 4.58 -4.58
C ASN A 158 -17.49 4.59 -5.28
N MET A 159 -16.45 4.20 -4.54
CA MET A 159 -15.09 4.21 -5.02
C MET A 159 -14.28 3.15 -4.30
N ASP A 160 -13.37 2.48 -5.00
CA ASP A 160 -12.43 1.54 -4.40
C ASP A 160 -11.08 1.70 -5.09
N MET A 161 -10.09 2.17 -4.34
CA MET A 161 -8.77 2.56 -4.85
C MET A 161 -7.69 1.78 -4.11
N CYS A 162 -6.78 1.14 -4.84
CA CYS A 162 -5.57 0.53 -4.29
C CYS A 162 -4.33 1.36 -4.63
N ILE A 163 -3.27 1.18 -3.85
CA ILE A 163 -1.99 1.83 -4.09
C ILE A 163 -1.29 1.09 -5.23
N THR A 164 -0.64 1.79 -6.16
CA THR A 164 0.14 1.16 -7.24
C THR A 164 1.52 0.72 -6.75
N LEU A 165 1.51 -0.25 -5.84
CA LEU A 165 2.65 -1.08 -5.44
C LEU A 165 2.63 -2.38 -6.23
N ARG A 166 3.78 -3.07 -6.32
CA ARG A 166 3.94 -4.31 -7.12
C ARG A 166 3.30 -4.15 -8.50
N THR A 167 3.65 -3.03 -9.15
CA THR A 167 3.08 -2.57 -10.41
C THR A 167 4.20 -2.42 -11.42
N MET A 168 3.99 -2.99 -12.60
CA MET A 168 4.83 -2.85 -13.78
C MET A 168 4.11 -1.92 -14.76
N VAL A 169 4.83 -0.87 -15.18
CA VAL A 169 4.37 0.05 -16.22
C VAL A 169 5.09 -0.31 -17.50
N ILE A 170 4.33 -0.67 -18.53
CA ILE A 170 4.86 -0.97 -19.86
C ILE A 170 4.63 0.26 -20.73
N ASP A 171 5.67 0.79 -21.38
CA ASP A 171 5.59 1.88 -22.35
C ASP A 171 6.35 1.48 -23.64
N GLY A 172 5.60 1.00 -24.63
CA GLY A 172 6.18 0.38 -25.82
C GLY A 172 6.90 -0.92 -25.44
N ASP A 173 8.20 -0.96 -25.71
CA ASP A 173 9.06 -2.14 -25.47
C ASP A 173 9.76 -2.10 -24.10
N ASN A 174 9.53 -1.06 -23.30
CA ASN A 174 10.15 -0.92 -21.98
C ASN A 174 9.16 -1.27 -20.88
N ALA A 175 9.60 -2.08 -19.92
CA ALA A 175 8.89 -2.35 -18.67
C ALA A 175 9.62 -1.69 -17.50
N PHE A 176 8.89 -0.91 -16.69
CA PHE A 176 9.40 -0.23 -15.51
C PHE A 176 8.80 -0.87 -14.26
N ILE A 177 9.67 -1.32 -13.36
CA ILE A 177 9.33 -1.87 -12.05
C ILE A 177 10.03 -1.00 -11.01
N GLN A 178 9.28 -0.48 -10.05
CA GLN A 178 9.82 0.31 -8.94
C GLN A 178 9.37 -0.29 -7.61
N SER A 179 10.24 -0.26 -6.61
CA SER A 179 10.00 -0.79 -5.26
C SER A 179 10.79 0.05 -4.26
N GLY A 180 10.36 0.02 -3.00
CA GLY A 180 10.93 0.80 -1.92
C GLY A 180 10.71 0.14 -0.56
N ALA A 181 11.37 0.69 0.45
CA ALA A 181 11.25 0.30 1.85
C ALA A 181 10.95 1.53 2.71
N GLY A 182 10.27 1.32 3.82
CA GLY A 182 10.05 2.36 4.83
C GLY A 182 11.31 2.51 5.66
N ILE A 183 11.83 3.74 5.78
CA ILE A 183 13.04 4.00 6.56
C ILE A 183 12.64 4.60 7.90
N VAL A 184 13.04 3.94 8.98
CA VAL A 184 12.87 4.39 10.36
C VAL A 184 14.24 4.59 11.02
N TYR A 185 14.24 5.15 12.23
CA TYR A 185 15.48 5.53 12.93
C TYR A 185 16.47 4.36 13.12
N ASP A 186 15.96 3.15 13.34
CA ASP A 186 16.73 1.93 13.57
C ASP A 186 16.87 1.04 12.32
N SER A 187 16.49 1.54 11.14
CA SER A 187 16.67 0.84 9.88
C SER A 187 18.15 0.55 9.60
N GLN A 188 18.42 -0.63 9.07
CA GLN A 188 19.76 -1.04 8.64
C GLN A 188 19.81 -1.12 7.11
N GLU A 189 20.73 -0.38 6.50
CA GLU A 189 20.83 -0.22 5.03
C GLU A 189 20.77 -1.54 4.25
N VAL A 190 21.48 -2.56 4.74
CA VAL A 190 21.55 -3.88 4.09
C VAL A 190 20.20 -4.60 4.15
N PHE A 191 19.45 -4.46 5.24
CA PHE A 191 18.14 -5.08 5.39
C PHE A 191 17.11 -4.39 4.51
N GLU A 192 17.09 -3.06 4.49
CA GLU A 192 16.15 -2.28 3.66
C GLU A 192 16.40 -2.52 2.17
N TYR A 193 17.67 -2.57 1.74
CA TYR A 193 18.02 -2.89 0.37
C TYR A 193 17.56 -4.29 -0.03
N ASN A 194 17.79 -5.29 0.82
CA ASN A 194 17.31 -6.65 0.59
C ASN A 194 15.78 -6.72 0.51
N GLU A 195 15.06 -5.96 1.34
CA GLU A 195 13.61 -5.87 1.28
C GLU A 195 13.11 -5.31 -0.06
N ILE A 196 13.76 -4.27 -0.59
CA ILE A 196 13.45 -3.69 -1.92
C ILE A 196 13.62 -4.76 -3.01
N LEU A 197 14.71 -5.53 -2.97
CA LEU A 197 14.95 -6.62 -3.91
C LEU A 197 13.87 -7.72 -3.79
N GLN A 198 13.49 -8.11 -2.58
CA GLN A 198 12.44 -9.12 -2.37
C GLN A 198 11.06 -8.64 -2.87
N LYS A 199 10.71 -7.37 -2.64
CA LYS A 199 9.44 -6.78 -3.12
C LYS A 199 9.35 -6.73 -4.64
N SER A 200 10.47 -6.49 -5.32
CA SER A 200 10.53 -6.41 -6.79
C SER A 200 10.65 -7.78 -7.47
N LYS A 201 11.22 -8.78 -6.79
CA LYS A 201 11.47 -10.14 -7.32
C LYS A 201 10.27 -10.78 -8.01
N ALA A 202 9.07 -10.65 -7.43
CA ALA A 202 7.86 -11.25 -8.01
C ALA A 202 7.54 -10.68 -9.40
N MET A 203 7.74 -9.38 -9.62
CA MET A 203 7.47 -8.74 -10.91
C MET A 203 8.56 -9.05 -11.93
N PHE A 204 9.83 -9.09 -11.51
CA PHE A 204 10.94 -9.50 -12.38
C PHE A 204 10.80 -10.94 -12.85
N LYS A 205 10.39 -11.86 -11.97
CA LYS A 205 10.12 -13.25 -12.34
C LYS A 205 9.06 -13.37 -13.43
N VAL A 206 8.00 -12.55 -13.38
CA VAL A 206 6.98 -12.53 -14.45
C VAL A 206 7.57 -12.07 -15.78
N VAL A 207 8.47 -11.09 -15.78
CA VAL A 207 9.17 -10.65 -17.01
C VAL A 207 10.05 -11.78 -17.55
N GLU A 208 10.86 -12.41 -16.69
CA GLU A 208 11.74 -13.52 -17.06
C GLU A 208 10.94 -14.72 -17.61
N GLU A 209 9.84 -15.11 -16.97
CA GLU A 209 8.98 -16.21 -17.44
C GLU A 209 8.42 -15.89 -18.83
N VAL A 210 7.90 -14.68 -19.03
CA VAL A 210 7.37 -14.26 -20.34
C VAL A 210 8.47 -14.21 -21.40
N GLU A 211 9.65 -13.66 -21.11
CA GLU A 211 10.76 -13.59 -22.07
C GLU A 211 11.31 -14.98 -22.43
N ASN A 212 11.40 -15.89 -21.46
CA ASN A 212 11.82 -17.27 -21.70
C ASN A 212 10.74 -18.08 -22.44
N ASP A 213 9.46 -17.87 -22.13
CA ASP A 213 8.34 -18.55 -22.81
C ASP A 213 8.03 -17.96 -24.20
N VAL A 214 8.52 -16.77 -24.55
CA VAL A 214 8.49 -16.26 -25.94
C VAL A 214 9.29 -17.17 -26.89
N VAL A 215 10.22 -17.99 -26.37
CA VAL A 215 10.88 -19.06 -27.14
C VAL A 215 9.95 -20.27 -27.34
N ALA A 216 8.99 -20.50 -26.45
CA ALA A 216 8.03 -21.61 -26.53
C ALA A 216 6.73 -21.27 -27.30
N PHE A 217 6.39 -19.99 -27.43
CA PHE A 217 5.23 -19.50 -28.19
C PHE A 217 5.56 -18.97 -29.60
N ARG A 218 6.76 -19.25 -30.12
CA ARG A 218 7.13 -19.02 -31.53
C ARG A 218 7.15 -20.32 -32.32
#